data_AF-A0ABD0VMH4-F1
#
_entry.id   AF-A0ABD0VMH4-F1
#
_cell.length_a   1.000
_cell.length_b   1.000
_cell.length_c   1.000
_cell.angle_alpha   90.00
_cell.angle_beta   90.00
_cell.angle_gamma   90.00
#
_symmetry.space_group_name_H-M   'P 1'
#
loop_
_entity.id
_entity.type
_entity.pdbx_description
1 polymer ?
#
loop_
_entity_poly.entity_id
_entity_poly.type
_entity_poly.pdbx_seq_one_letter_code
_entity_poly.pdbx_strand_id
1 'polypeptide(L)'
;MLIEPDGDTFHPSKKLTHKIRDIIRSRYDAPYLSWKKVPKDVRDMWFREFEKDFCWLPQHNDKIRKNFERRGSIRMRDMFIDIRKPGERPLWIGEGFWAELTTALVSPDYSRRRDQNRQNRASHVGGLGSSLHTGGSVPHTEHRRCLEEYIRLRESQATASEGPSGGSAEISDYRTRSQAVGGVQYGRVYGLGSQAYTYE
;
A
#
# COMPACT_ATOMS: atom_id res chain seq x y z
N MET A 1 0.29 6.25 19.59
CA MET A 1 -0.42 7.11 18.60
C MET A 1 -1.82 6.55 18.38
N LEU A 2 -2.86 7.37 18.48
CA LEU A 2 -4.24 6.92 18.28
C LEU A 2 -4.49 6.56 16.80
N ILE A 3 -5.10 5.41 16.56
CA ILE A 3 -5.45 4.93 15.22
C ILE A 3 -6.89 4.41 15.20
N GLU A 4 -7.48 4.42 14.02
CA GLU A 4 -8.82 3.89 13.78
C GLU A 4 -8.83 2.96 12.56
N PRO A 5 -9.72 1.95 12.54
CA PRO A 5 -9.88 1.10 11.37
C PRO A 5 -10.59 1.88 10.26
N ASP A 6 -10.04 1.84 9.06
CA ASP A 6 -10.62 2.44 7.87
C ASP A 6 -10.70 1.39 6.76
N GLY A 7 -11.89 0.78 6.58
CA GLY A 7 -12.08 -0.36 5.68
C GLY A 7 -11.05 -1.47 5.96
N ASP A 8 -10.27 -1.82 4.93
CA ASP A 8 -9.18 -2.82 4.97
C ASP A 8 -7.81 -2.22 5.40
N THR A 9 -7.79 -0.97 5.89
CA THR A 9 -6.58 -0.22 6.26
C THR A 9 -6.76 0.53 7.60
N PHE A 10 -5.88 1.48 7.86
CA PHE A 10 -5.86 2.25 9.10
C PHE A 10 -5.91 3.72 8.78
N HIS A 11 -6.46 4.50 9.69
CA HIS A 11 -6.27 5.94 9.69
C HIS A 11 -5.31 6.34 10.82
N PRO A 12 -4.16 6.98 10.51
CA PRO A 12 -3.59 7.25 9.18
C PRO A 12 -2.83 6.04 8.57
N SER A 13 -2.93 5.80 7.26
CA SER A 13 -2.46 4.53 6.67
C SER A 13 -0.95 4.40 6.48
N LYS A 14 -0.27 5.46 5.99
CA LYS A 14 1.11 5.39 5.49
C LYS A 14 2.11 4.99 6.57
N LYS A 15 2.09 5.70 7.70
CA LYS A 15 3.00 5.47 8.84
C LYS A 15 2.84 4.06 9.40
N LEU A 16 1.60 3.61 9.57
CA LEU A 16 1.29 2.28 10.08
C LEU A 16 1.80 1.20 9.15
N THR A 17 1.61 1.40 7.85
CA THR A 17 2.04 0.43 6.87
C THR A 17 3.57 0.32 6.79
N HIS A 18 4.30 1.43 6.91
CA HIS A 18 5.77 1.40 7.03
C HIS A 18 6.21 0.69 8.30
N LYS A 19 5.53 0.95 9.43
CA LYS A 19 5.86 0.30 10.68
C LYS A 19 5.68 -1.21 10.64
N ILE A 20 4.61 -1.71 10.01
CA ILE A 20 4.41 -3.16 9.80
C ILE A 20 5.59 -3.76 9.02
N ARG A 21 6.03 -3.10 7.94
CA ARG A 21 7.19 -3.55 7.16
C ARG A 21 8.45 -3.62 8.04
N ASP A 22 8.68 -2.60 8.86
CA ASP A 22 9.88 -2.51 9.68
C ASP A 22 9.88 -3.57 10.79
N ILE A 23 8.72 -3.86 11.41
CA ILE A 23 8.53 -4.97 12.36
C ILE A 23 8.90 -6.30 11.71
N ILE A 24 8.31 -6.60 10.54
CA ILE A 24 8.58 -7.85 9.82
C ILE A 24 10.08 -8.00 9.54
N ARG A 25 10.75 -6.95 9.04
CA ARG A 25 12.19 -6.99 8.75
C ARG A 25 13.05 -7.23 10.00
N SER A 26 12.72 -6.54 11.09
CA SER A 26 13.51 -6.61 12.32
C SER A 26 13.35 -7.93 13.08
N ARG A 27 12.22 -8.61 12.91
CA ARG A 27 11.86 -9.84 13.64
C ARG A 27 11.65 -11.02 12.69
N TYR A 28 12.34 -11.03 11.55
CA TYR A 28 12.28 -12.14 10.60
C TYR A 28 13.21 -13.26 11.03
N ASP A 29 12.64 -14.35 11.55
CA ASP A 29 13.35 -15.39 12.28
C ASP A 29 13.39 -16.76 11.58
N ALA A 30 12.65 -16.93 10.48
CA ALA A 30 12.68 -18.16 9.69
C ALA A 30 12.31 -17.91 8.21
N PRO A 31 12.62 -18.84 7.28
CA PRO A 31 12.44 -18.68 5.84
C PRO A 31 10.97 -18.81 5.38
N TYR A 32 10.08 -17.98 5.91
CA TYR A 32 8.68 -17.94 5.50
C TYR A 32 8.51 -17.38 4.07
N LEU A 33 8.08 -18.23 3.14
CA LEU A 33 7.84 -17.84 1.74
C LEU A 33 6.59 -16.97 1.51
N SER A 34 5.68 -16.92 2.48
CA SER A 34 4.44 -16.15 2.40
C SER A 34 3.83 -15.95 3.78
N TRP A 35 2.95 -14.94 3.91
CA TRP A 35 2.24 -14.65 5.16
C TRP A 35 1.48 -15.85 5.73
N LYS A 36 0.88 -16.68 4.86
CA LYS A 36 0.17 -17.91 5.27
C LYS A 36 1.09 -18.97 5.86
N LYS A 37 2.39 -18.93 5.53
CA LYS A 37 3.40 -19.85 6.06
C LYS A 37 4.03 -19.34 7.36
N VAL A 38 3.74 -18.10 7.76
CA VAL A 38 4.15 -17.57 9.05
C VAL A 38 3.24 -18.18 10.13
N PRO A 39 3.81 -18.85 11.14
CA PRO A 39 3.07 -19.37 12.28
C PRO A 39 2.22 -18.28 12.95
N LYS A 40 1.10 -18.69 13.57
CA LYS A 40 0.15 -17.74 14.17
C LYS A 40 0.78 -16.98 15.34
N ASP A 41 1.53 -17.69 16.18
CA ASP A 41 2.33 -17.18 17.29
C ASP A 41 3.35 -16.12 16.86
N VAL A 42 4.03 -16.32 15.72
CA VAL A 42 4.95 -15.32 15.16
C VAL A 42 4.19 -14.07 14.69
N ARG A 43 3.04 -14.24 14.02
CA ARG A 43 2.18 -13.11 13.63
C ARG A 43 1.60 -12.38 14.85
N ASP A 44 1.24 -13.10 15.90
CA ASP A 44 0.80 -12.55 17.18
C ASP A 44 1.93 -11.73 17.83
N MET A 45 3.17 -12.22 17.79
CA MET A 45 4.34 -11.49 18.27
C MET A 45 4.57 -10.19 17.48
N TRP A 46 4.50 -10.24 16.14
CA TRP A 46 4.59 -9.01 15.33
C TRP A 46 3.46 -8.02 15.63
N PHE A 47 2.26 -8.51 15.93
CA PHE A 47 1.15 -7.66 16.33
C PHE A 47 1.37 -7.02 17.70
N ARG A 48 1.95 -7.74 18.66
CA ARG A 48 2.34 -7.17 19.96
C ARG A 48 3.40 -6.08 19.83
N GLU A 49 4.35 -6.23 18.91
CA GLU A 49 5.31 -5.16 18.61
C GLU A 49 4.62 -3.93 18.00
N PHE A 50 3.58 -4.15 17.20
CA PHE A 50 2.76 -3.07 16.63
C PHE A 50 1.94 -2.32 17.69
N GLU A 51 1.37 -3.04 18.66
CA GLU A 51 0.61 -2.48 19.80
C GLU A 51 1.43 -1.53 20.68
N LYS A 52 2.76 -1.68 20.72
CA LYS A 52 3.63 -0.80 21.53
C LYS A 52 3.63 0.66 21.05
N ASP A 53 3.43 0.88 19.75
CA ASP A 53 3.54 2.21 19.15
C ASP A 53 2.18 2.87 18.87
N PHE A 54 1.11 2.07 18.83
CA PHE A 54 -0.23 2.52 18.46
C PHE A 54 -1.27 2.09 19.48
N CYS A 55 -2.25 2.96 19.71
CA CYS A 55 -3.39 2.70 20.58
C CYS A 55 -4.69 2.93 19.81
N TRP A 56 -5.76 2.28 20.25
CA TRP A 56 -7.08 2.37 19.64
C TRP A 56 -8.16 2.05 20.67
N LEU A 57 -9.41 2.39 20.37
CA LEU A 57 -10.54 2.06 21.22
C LEU A 57 -10.79 0.53 21.23
N PRO A 58 -11.12 -0.09 22.38
CA PRO A 58 -11.32 -1.55 22.47
C PRO A 58 -12.34 -2.11 21.47
N GLN A 59 -13.36 -1.33 21.12
CA GLN A 59 -14.37 -1.65 20.11
C GLN A 59 -13.79 -1.91 18.70
N HIS A 60 -12.55 -1.50 18.46
CA HIS A 60 -11.86 -1.66 17.18
C HIS A 60 -10.85 -2.82 17.14
N ASN A 61 -10.65 -3.55 18.24
CA ASN A 61 -9.66 -4.63 18.35
C ASN A 61 -9.69 -5.60 17.16
N ASP A 62 -10.87 -6.15 16.85
CA ASP A 62 -11.02 -7.13 15.77
C ASP A 62 -10.72 -6.55 14.39
N LYS A 63 -11.17 -5.31 14.14
CA LYS A 63 -10.95 -4.63 12.85
C LYS A 63 -9.49 -4.28 12.66
N ILE A 64 -8.84 -3.73 13.69
CA ILE A 64 -7.41 -3.40 13.67
C ILE A 64 -6.59 -4.67 13.44
N ARG A 65 -6.91 -5.77 14.13
CA ARG A 65 -6.22 -7.03 13.93
C ARG A 65 -6.40 -7.57 12.51
N LYS A 66 -7.61 -7.56 11.96
CA LYS A 66 -7.87 -7.96 10.57
C LYS A 66 -7.09 -7.10 9.57
N ASN A 67 -7.04 -5.79 9.80
CA ASN A 67 -6.32 -4.87 8.94
C ASN A 67 -4.81 -5.10 9.03
N PHE A 68 -4.28 -5.41 10.22
CA PHE A 68 -2.88 -5.81 10.38
C PHE A 68 -2.54 -7.06 9.58
N GLU A 69 -3.34 -8.12 9.68
CA GLU A 69 -3.14 -9.36 8.92
C GLU A 69 -3.18 -9.11 7.41
N ARG A 70 -4.14 -8.31 6.94
CA ARG A 70 -4.28 -7.94 5.53
C ARG A 70 -3.09 -7.15 5.03
N ARG A 71 -2.69 -6.10 5.76
CA ARG A 71 -1.59 -5.20 5.37
C ARG A 71 -0.23 -5.88 5.51
N GLY A 72 -0.03 -6.70 6.53
CA GLY A 72 1.15 -7.54 6.69
C GLY A 72 1.33 -8.50 5.52
N SER A 73 0.25 -9.18 5.11
CA SER A 73 0.28 -10.08 3.96
C SER A 73 0.66 -9.39 2.65
N ILE A 74 0.11 -8.19 2.41
CA ILE A 74 0.46 -7.37 1.25
C ILE A 74 1.93 -6.94 1.33
N ARG A 75 2.38 -6.41 2.47
CA ARG A 75 3.74 -5.88 2.62
C ARG A 75 4.82 -6.94 2.53
N MET A 76 4.58 -8.10 3.12
CA MET A 76 5.48 -9.23 2.96
C MET A 76 5.58 -9.64 1.48
N ARG A 77 4.45 -9.75 0.77
CA ARG A 77 4.45 -10.08 -0.66
C ARG A 77 5.25 -9.06 -1.48
N ASP A 78 5.01 -7.77 -1.26
CA ASP A 78 5.70 -6.70 -2.00
C ASP A 78 7.21 -6.76 -1.79
N MET A 79 7.66 -6.91 -0.53
CA MET A 79 9.09 -7.07 -0.23
C MET A 79 9.71 -8.26 -0.96
N PHE A 80 9.03 -9.40 -0.98
CA PHE A 80 9.53 -10.59 -1.68
C PHE A 80 9.53 -10.43 -3.21
N ILE A 81 8.59 -9.66 -3.78
CA ILE A 81 8.63 -9.31 -5.20
C ILE A 81 9.86 -8.45 -5.48
N ASP A 82 10.12 -7.44 -4.64
CA ASP A 82 11.23 -6.52 -4.83
C ASP A 82 12.59 -7.20 -4.67
N ILE A 83 12.73 -8.16 -3.75
CA ILE A 83 13.96 -8.94 -3.56
C ILE A 83 14.21 -9.90 -4.73
N ARG A 84 13.16 -10.45 -5.35
CA ARG A 84 13.29 -11.38 -6.49
C ARG A 84 13.67 -10.71 -7.80
N LYS A 85 13.48 -9.39 -7.93
CA LYS A 85 13.84 -8.65 -9.16
C LYS A 85 15.36 -8.61 -9.39
N PRO A 86 16.19 -8.17 -8.43
CA PRO A 86 17.65 -8.26 -8.55
C PRO A 86 18.15 -9.68 -8.25
N GLY A 87 17.41 -10.47 -7.45
CA GLY A 87 17.87 -11.79 -7.00
C GLY A 87 18.95 -11.72 -5.91
N GLU A 88 19.15 -10.55 -5.32
CA GLU A 88 20.16 -10.30 -4.30
C GLU A 88 19.59 -10.49 -2.89
N ARG A 89 20.43 -10.98 -1.98
CA ARG A 89 20.05 -11.16 -0.58
C ARG A 89 19.90 -9.79 0.11
N PRO A 90 18.76 -9.48 0.74
CA PRO A 90 18.62 -8.28 1.54
C PRO A 90 19.32 -8.44 2.90
N LEU A 91 19.77 -7.32 3.48
CA LEU A 91 20.49 -7.30 4.77
C LEU A 91 19.70 -7.88 5.94
N TRP A 92 18.37 -7.78 5.91
CA TRP A 92 17.49 -8.24 7.00
C TRP A 92 17.17 -9.74 6.95
N ILE A 93 17.59 -10.46 5.90
CA ILE A 93 17.47 -11.92 5.82
C ILE A 93 18.85 -12.53 6.05
N GLY A 94 18.94 -13.39 7.07
CA GLY A 94 20.16 -14.17 7.35
C GLY A 94 20.55 -15.07 6.18
N GLU A 95 21.84 -15.31 6.00
CA GLU A 95 22.37 -16.07 4.85
C GLU A 95 21.79 -17.48 4.74
N GLY A 96 21.68 -18.22 5.85
CA GLY A 96 21.07 -19.55 5.86
C GLY A 96 19.62 -19.54 5.40
N PHE A 97 18.81 -18.62 5.93
CA PHE A 97 17.41 -18.47 5.52
C PHE A 97 17.29 -18.07 4.05
N TRP A 98 18.19 -17.23 3.56
CA TRP A 98 18.22 -16.85 2.15
C TRP A 98 18.51 -18.04 1.23
N ALA A 99 19.45 -18.90 1.59
CA ALA A 99 19.74 -20.12 0.84
C ALA A 99 18.50 -21.03 0.76
N GLU A 100 17.83 -21.28 1.88
CA GLU A 100 16.59 -22.07 1.93
C GLU A 100 15.47 -21.45 1.07
N LEU A 101 15.27 -20.13 1.19
CA LEU A 101 14.29 -19.40 0.39
C LEU A 101 14.59 -19.54 -1.10
N THR A 102 15.86 -19.35 -1.50
CA THR A 102 16.28 -19.43 -2.91
C THR A 102 16.03 -20.83 -3.47
N THR A 103 16.44 -21.88 -2.75
CA THR A 103 16.20 -23.29 -3.13
C THR A 103 14.70 -23.56 -3.31
N ALA A 104 13.86 -23.09 -2.39
CA ALA A 104 12.42 -23.29 -2.51
C ALA A 104 11.81 -22.53 -3.70
N LEU A 105 12.33 -21.33 -4.02
CA LEU A 105 11.87 -20.50 -5.12
C LEU A 105 12.29 -21.02 -6.51
N VAL A 106 13.42 -21.72 -6.62
CA VAL A 106 13.86 -22.35 -7.88
C VAL A 106 13.30 -23.76 -8.10
N SER A 107 12.57 -24.30 -7.10
CA SER A 107 11.97 -25.62 -7.24
C SER A 107 11.04 -25.71 -8.45
N PRO A 108 11.05 -26.83 -9.22
CA PRO A 108 10.21 -26.98 -10.40
C PRO A 108 8.72 -26.78 -10.11
N ASP A 109 8.27 -27.25 -8.95
CA ASP A 109 6.89 -27.08 -8.51
C ASP A 109 6.51 -25.62 -8.27
N TYR A 110 7.42 -24.84 -7.71
CA TYR A 110 7.19 -23.41 -7.49
C TYR A 110 7.11 -22.67 -8.82
N SER A 111 8.07 -22.92 -9.72
CA SER A 111 8.11 -22.33 -11.07
C SER A 111 6.85 -22.66 -11.87
N ARG A 112 6.43 -23.93 -11.89
CA ARG A 112 5.19 -24.38 -12.53
C ARG A 112 3.97 -23.62 -12.02
N ARG A 113 3.81 -23.50 -10.69
CA ARG A 113 2.69 -22.76 -10.08
C ARG A 113 2.74 -21.27 -10.41
N ARG A 114 3.93 -20.68 -10.42
CA ARG A 114 4.13 -19.27 -10.77
C ARG A 114 3.71 -19.00 -12.21
N ASP A 115 4.16 -19.84 -13.15
CA ASP A 115 3.89 -19.68 -14.57
C ASP A 115 2.41 -19.92 -14.89
N GLN A 116 1.79 -20.95 -14.30
CA GLN A 116 0.35 -21.14 -14.40
C GLN A 116 -0.42 -19.92 -13.88
N ASN A 117 -0.04 -19.38 -12.72
CA ASN A 117 -0.69 -18.19 -12.17
C ASN A 117 -0.46 -16.94 -13.05
N ARG A 118 0.68 -16.85 -13.74
CA ARG A 118 0.96 -15.77 -14.70
C ARG A 118 0.05 -15.91 -15.92
N GLN A 119 -0.07 -17.12 -16.46
CA GLN A 119 -0.98 -17.42 -17.58
C GLN A 119 -2.43 -17.14 -17.21
N ASN A 120 -2.89 -17.56 -16.03
CA ASN A 120 -4.25 -17.28 -15.54
C ASN A 120 -4.54 -15.78 -15.35
N ARG A 121 -3.52 -14.94 -15.16
CA ARG A 121 -3.70 -13.47 -15.11
C ARG A 121 -3.68 -12.85 -16.50
N ALA A 122 -2.90 -13.42 -17.42
CA ALA A 122 -2.83 -13.00 -18.81
C ALA A 122 -3.99 -13.55 -19.65
N SER A 123 -4.71 -14.56 -19.15
CA SER A 123 -5.82 -15.18 -19.86
C SER A 123 -6.95 -14.19 -20.02
N HIS A 124 -7.35 -14.02 -21.27
CA HIS A 124 -8.48 -13.24 -21.69
C HIS A 124 -9.76 -13.92 -21.23
N VAL A 125 -10.41 -13.41 -20.19
CA VAL A 125 -11.71 -13.93 -19.76
C VAL A 125 -12.76 -13.44 -20.76
N GLY A 126 -13.04 -14.27 -21.78
CA GLY A 126 -14.22 -14.13 -22.63
C GLY A 126 -14.31 -12.87 -23.49
N GLY A 127 -13.22 -12.33 -24.03
CA GLY A 127 -13.31 -11.16 -24.93
C GLY A 127 -12.94 -9.82 -24.30
N LEU A 128 -12.80 -9.76 -22.96
CA LEU A 128 -12.84 -8.50 -22.21
C LEU A 128 -11.48 -7.82 -21.90
N GLY A 129 -10.40 -8.27 -22.52
CA GLY A 129 -9.05 -7.73 -22.31
C GLY A 129 -8.40 -8.15 -20.99
N SER A 130 -7.13 -7.79 -20.81
CA SER A 130 -6.49 -7.80 -19.49
C SER A 130 -7.07 -6.67 -18.63
N SER A 131 -7.24 -6.89 -17.33
CA SER A 131 -7.83 -5.89 -16.41
C SER A 131 -7.13 -4.52 -16.51
N LEU A 132 -7.83 -3.53 -17.08
CA LEU A 132 -7.33 -2.17 -17.35
C LEU A 132 -7.21 -1.27 -16.11
N HIS A 133 -7.59 -1.75 -14.92
CA HIS A 133 -7.62 -0.89 -13.73
C HIS A 133 -6.22 -0.59 -13.18
N THR A 134 -5.72 0.60 -13.45
CA THR A 134 -4.43 1.14 -12.97
C THR A 134 -4.64 2.22 -11.91
N GLY A 135 -5.46 1.95 -10.89
CA GLY A 135 -5.71 2.89 -9.77
C GLY A 135 -4.51 3.15 -8.85
N GLY A 136 -3.37 2.50 -9.10
CA GLY A 136 -2.17 2.59 -8.26
C GLY A 136 -2.31 1.83 -6.94
N SER A 137 -1.36 2.05 -6.02
CA SER A 137 -1.27 1.35 -4.72
C SER A 137 -2.01 2.06 -3.57
N VAL A 138 -2.97 2.94 -3.89
CA VAL A 138 -3.72 3.72 -2.90
C VAL A 138 -5.03 2.99 -2.58
N PRO A 139 -5.36 2.73 -1.29
CA PRO A 139 -6.64 2.15 -0.93
C PRO A 139 -7.81 3.04 -1.37
N HIS A 140 -8.95 2.42 -1.71
CA HIS A 140 -10.14 3.16 -2.15
C HIS A 140 -10.70 4.11 -1.08
N THR A 141 -10.42 3.85 0.20
CA THR A 141 -10.83 4.70 1.33
C THR A 141 -9.98 5.95 1.42
N GLU A 142 -8.65 5.83 1.32
CA GLU A 142 -7.76 6.99 1.19
C GLU A 142 -8.08 7.79 -0.08
N HIS A 143 -8.54 7.12 -1.16
CA HIS A 143 -9.06 7.80 -2.34
C HIS A 143 -10.27 8.67 -2.05
N ARG A 144 -11.23 8.13 -1.32
CA ARG A 144 -12.42 8.87 -0.91
C ARG A 144 -12.05 10.06 -0.03
N ARG A 145 -11.18 9.87 0.98
CA ARG A 145 -10.78 10.94 1.91
C ARG A 145 -10.04 12.07 1.22
N CYS A 146 -9.08 11.74 0.35
CA CYS A 146 -8.37 12.74 -0.46
C CYS A 146 -9.33 13.56 -1.32
N LEU A 147 -10.37 12.92 -1.86
CA LEU A 147 -11.40 13.58 -2.65
C LEU A 147 -12.29 14.48 -1.78
N GLU A 148 -12.75 14.00 -0.62
CA GLU A 148 -13.54 14.77 0.33
C GLU A 148 -12.79 16.02 0.85
N GLU A 149 -11.51 15.86 1.17
CA GLU A 149 -10.65 16.96 1.63
C GLU A 149 -10.40 17.99 0.52
N TYR A 150 -10.24 17.54 -0.73
CA TYR A 150 -10.19 18.43 -1.90
C TYR A 150 -11.51 19.20 -2.10
N ILE A 151 -12.66 18.52 -2.04
CA ILE A 151 -13.98 19.16 -2.18
C ILE A 151 -14.16 20.24 -1.09
N ARG A 152 -13.86 19.91 0.17
CA ARG A 152 -13.94 20.85 1.30
C ARG A 152 -13.06 22.08 1.09
N LEU A 153 -11.81 21.90 0.67
CA LEU A 153 -10.90 23.03 0.43
C LEU A 153 -11.38 23.90 -0.74
N ARG A 154 -11.90 23.29 -1.81
CA ARG A 154 -12.45 24.00 -2.97
C ARG A 154 -13.68 24.83 -2.60
N GLU A 155 -14.60 24.26 -1.83
CA GLU A 155 -15.80 24.97 -1.34
C GLU A 155 -15.42 26.14 -0.43
N SER A 156 -14.42 25.98 0.44
CA SER A 156 -13.93 27.06 1.31
C SER A 156 -13.27 28.23 0.57
N GLN A 157 -12.73 27.98 -0.63
CA GLN A 157 -12.15 29.02 -1.48
C GLN A 157 -13.21 29.70 -2.36
N ALA A 158 -14.22 28.95 -2.81
CA ALA A 158 -15.33 29.49 -3.61
C ALA A 158 -16.19 30.49 -2.82
N THR A 159 -16.32 30.33 -1.51
CA THR A 159 -17.01 31.31 -0.64
C THR A 159 -16.18 32.57 -0.37
N ALA A 160 -14.90 32.60 -0.77
CA ALA A 160 -13.97 33.70 -0.50
C ALA A 160 -13.62 34.57 -1.73
N SER A 161 -14.00 34.17 -2.96
CA SER A 161 -13.67 34.94 -4.17
C SER A 161 -14.84 35.07 -5.16
N GLU A 162 -15.36 36.29 -5.33
CA GLU A 162 -16.16 36.66 -6.51
C GLU A 162 -15.24 37.34 -7.54
N GLY A 163 -15.03 36.71 -8.71
CA GLY A 163 -14.39 37.34 -9.88
C GLY A 163 -13.70 36.34 -10.84
N PRO A 164 -14.05 36.31 -12.15
CA PRO A 164 -13.54 35.28 -13.06
C PRO A 164 -12.34 35.72 -13.91
N SER A 165 -11.33 34.85 -14.02
CA SER A 165 -10.40 34.78 -15.15
C SER A 165 -10.01 33.32 -15.39
N GLY A 166 -10.27 32.81 -16.60
CA GLY A 166 -10.28 31.37 -16.91
C GLY A 166 -8.94 30.65 -16.76
N GLY A 167 -7.80 31.37 -16.79
CA GLY A 167 -6.47 30.79 -16.61
C GLY A 167 -6.05 30.57 -15.15
N SER A 168 -6.62 31.34 -14.21
CA SER A 168 -6.30 31.21 -12.78
C SER A 168 -7.04 30.06 -12.09
N ALA A 169 -8.16 29.62 -12.65
CA ALA A 169 -8.97 28.54 -12.10
C ALA A 169 -8.25 27.19 -12.11
N GLU A 170 -7.51 26.87 -13.18
CA GLU A 170 -6.81 25.58 -13.32
C GLU A 170 -5.57 25.47 -12.39
N ILE A 171 -4.79 26.55 -12.28
CA ILE A 171 -3.65 26.63 -11.34
C ILE A 171 -4.14 26.60 -9.89
N SER A 172 -5.28 27.25 -9.61
CA SER A 172 -5.95 27.19 -8.29
C SER A 172 -6.39 25.77 -7.95
N ASP A 173 -7.02 25.06 -8.90
CA ASP A 173 -7.45 23.67 -8.71
C ASP A 173 -6.26 22.73 -8.46
N TYR A 174 -5.14 22.90 -9.19
CA TYR A 174 -3.91 22.16 -8.94
C TYR A 174 -3.39 22.37 -7.52
N ARG A 175 -3.29 23.64 -7.08
CA ARG A 175 -2.78 23.99 -5.74
C ARG A 175 -3.67 23.43 -4.64
N THR A 176 -4.98 23.55 -4.78
CA THR A 176 -5.97 23.03 -3.82
C THR A 176 -5.93 21.50 -3.73
N ARG A 177 -5.78 20.82 -4.88
CA ARG A 177 -5.65 19.37 -4.90
C ARG A 177 -4.32 18.90 -4.32
N SER A 178 -3.21 19.57 -4.65
CA SER A 178 -1.88 19.31 -4.10
C SER A 178 -1.86 19.45 -2.58
N GLN A 179 -2.52 20.48 -2.03
CA GLN A 179 -2.64 20.68 -0.59
C GLN A 179 -3.45 19.57 0.10
N ALA A 180 -4.57 19.14 -0.47
CA ALA A 180 -5.40 18.06 0.08
C ALA A 180 -4.68 16.70 0.12
N VAL A 181 -3.83 16.42 -0.87
CA VAL A 181 -3.23 15.08 -1.09
C VAL A 181 -1.80 14.96 -0.56
N GLY A 182 -1.27 16.04 0.03
CA GLY A 182 0.09 16.07 0.59
C GLY A 182 1.19 16.21 -0.47
N GLY A 183 0.88 16.88 -1.57
CA GLY A 183 1.83 17.24 -2.63
C GLY A 183 2.03 16.17 -3.72
N VAL A 184 3.07 16.41 -4.53
CA VAL A 184 3.49 15.53 -5.62
C VAL A 184 4.12 14.26 -5.04
N GLN A 185 3.65 13.08 -5.46
CA GLN A 185 4.29 11.80 -5.17
C GLN A 185 4.71 11.13 -6.48
N TYR A 186 6.00 10.80 -6.60
CA TYR A 186 6.58 10.22 -7.81
C TYR A 186 6.27 11.03 -9.09
N GLY A 187 6.36 12.35 -9.01
CA GLY A 187 6.09 13.25 -10.15
C GLY A 187 4.63 13.36 -10.56
N ARG A 188 3.68 12.91 -9.72
CA ARG A 188 2.24 12.99 -10.00
C ARG A 188 1.47 13.59 -8.82
N VAL A 189 0.46 14.41 -9.13
CA VAL A 189 -0.56 14.83 -8.17
C VAL A 189 -1.78 13.94 -8.31
N TYR A 190 -2.27 13.47 -7.17
CA TYR A 190 -3.34 12.50 -7.09
C TYR A 190 -4.63 12.96 -7.77
N GLY A 191 -5.13 12.17 -8.72
CA GLY A 191 -6.38 12.43 -9.46
C GLY A 191 -6.28 13.45 -10.60
N LEU A 192 -5.08 13.98 -10.90
CA LEU A 192 -4.79 14.81 -12.09
C LEU A 192 -4.15 14.02 -13.24
N GLY A 193 -3.83 12.74 -13.04
CA GLY A 193 -3.21 11.91 -14.09
C GLY A 193 -1.89 12.54 -14.60
N SER A 194 -1.67 12.47 -15.92
CA SER A 194 -0.53 13.12 -16.59
C SER A 194 -0.71 14.63 -16.79
N GLN A 195 -1.85 15.22 -16.41
CA GLN A 195 -2.07 16.67 -16.50
C GLN A 195 -1.32 17.44 -15.39
N ALA A 196 -0.74 16.76 -14.40
CA ALA A 196 0.11 17.42 -13.41
C ALA A 196 1.38 18.05 -14.04
N TYR A 197 1.85 17.52 -15.17
CA TYR A 197 3.06 18.01 -15.85
C TYR A 197 2.88 19.35 -16.56
N THR A 198 1.65 19.83 -16.77
CA THR A 198 1.38 21.08 -17.50
C THR A 198 1.43 22.33 -16.60
N TYR A 199 1.71 22.17 -15.31
CA TYR A 199 1.69 23.24 -14.30
C TYR A 199 3.00 23.37 -13.49
N GLU A 200 4.07 22.67 -13.89
CA GLU A 200 5.46 22.94 -13.43
C GLU A 200 6.11 24.03 -14.30
#